data_AF-A0A8J2JZS1-F1
#
_entry.id   AF-A0A8J2JZS1-F1
#
_cell.length_a   1.000
_cell.length_b   1.000
_cell.length_c   1.000
_cell.angle_alpha   90.00
_cell.angle_beta   90.00
_cell.angle_gamma   90.00
#
_symmetry.space_group_name_H-M   'P 1'
#
loop_
_entity.id
_entity.type
_entity.pdbx_description
1 polymer ?
#
loop_
_entity_poly.entity_id
_entity_poly.type
_entity_poly.pdbx_seq_one_letter_code
_entity_poly.pdbx_strand_id
1 'polypeptide(L)'
;QKQVGMIEKENGEMVSNGSSTNGSALESSSKEEKESHEPQKEVDIILNNVVCNFSVRCHLNLKQIAQTGCNVEYHKAMAMLIMKFRRPRCTASIWSSGKVTMTGATTESEAKVGARRCARTLQKLGFNVKFTNYRIVNVLATCTMPFAIKIAEFASAHPRIASYEPELHPGVTYKMKDIRATLKIFSTGSITITAPKVETVQTAVEEAYNLVYDFKNERRPEDLEHHPLAMRKRIRAEAEEDEPLTERKKGRNETSQ
;
A
#
# COMPACT_ATOMS: atom_id res chain seq x y z
N GLN A 1 -1.90 9.28 -1.73
CA GLN A 1 -1.21 9.10 -3.02
C GLN A 1 0.12 9.80 -2.88
N LYS A 2 1.23 9.08 -3.08
CA LYS A 2 2.57 9.68 -3.14
C LYS A 2 3.13 9.34 -4.51
N GLN A 3 3.43 10.37 -5.29
CA GLN A 3 4.06 10.32 -6.59
C GLN A 3 5.57 10.43 -6.34
N VAL A 4 6.37 9.52 -6.88
CA VAL A 4 7.82 9.51 -6.70
C VAL A 4 8.44 9.70 -8.08
N GLY A 5 9.12 10.83 -8.28
CA GLY A 5 10.03 11.04 -9.41
C GLY A 5 11.43 10.55 -9.03
N MET A 6 12.12 9.91 -9.97
CA MET A 6 13.47 9.37 -9.76
C MET A 6 14.47 10.00 -10.72
N ILE A 7 15.65 10.29 -10.19
CA ILE A 7 16.84 10.78 -10.89
C ILE A 7 17.80 9.61 -10.99
N GLU A 8 18.19 9.24 -12.21
CA GLU A 8 19.26 8.28 -12.45
C GLU A 8 20.62 8.91 -12.07
N LYS A 9 21.45 8.14 -11.36
CA LYS A 9 22.86 8.48 -11.11
C LYS A 9 23.71 7.76 -12.15
N GLU A 10 24.27 8.51 -13.09
CA GLU A 10 25.38 8.01 -13.91
C GLU A 10 26.67 7.97 -13.07
N ASN A 11 27.35 6.82 -13.12
CA ASN A 11 28.66 6.62 -12.51
C ASN A 11 29.74 7.29 -13.38
N GLY A 12 30.51 8.21 -12.79
CA GLY A 12 31.72 8.77 -13.37
C GLY A 12 32.98 8.08 -12.85
N GLU A 13 33.90 7.75 -13.75
CA GLU A 13 35.33 7.56 -13.46
C GLU A 13 36.15 8.38 -14.48
N MET A 14 36.94 9.35 -13.97
CA MET A 14 38.02 10.05 -14.69
C MET A 14 39.27 9.12 -14.72
N VAL A 15 40.30 9.27 -15.58
CA VAL A 15 41.40 10.27 -15.47
C VAL A 15 42.18 10.47 -16.80
N SER A 16 42.47 11.76 -17.09
CA SER A 16 43.66 12.42 -17.70
C SER A 16 44.35 11.92 -18.99
N ASN A 17 44.49 12.83 -19.97
CA ASN A 17 45.74 13.62 -20.18
C ASN A 17 45.66 14.68 -21.30
N GLY A 18 46.05 15.92 -20.98
CA GLY A 18 47.10 16.68 -21.68
C GLY A 18 46.89 17.36 -23.05
N SER A 19 46.80 18.70 -22.99
CA SER A 19 47.58 19.70 -23.77
C SER A 19 47.00 20.42 -25.02
N SER A 20 46.98 21.76 -24.89
CA SER A 20 47.42 22.83 -25.82
C SER A 20 46.54 23.39 -26.95
N THR A 21 46.14 24.67 -26.72
CA THR A 21 46.21 25.87 -27.61
C THR A 21 45.48 25.94 -28.96
N ASN A 22 44.47 26.81 -29.07
CA ASN A 22 44.45 28.10 -29.80
C ASN A 22 43.02 28.53 -30.18
N GLY A 23 42.75 29.84 -30.11
CA GLY A 23 41.41 30.41 -30.29
C GLY A 23 41.03 30.76 -31.73
N SER A 24 39.74 31.00 -31.95
CA SER A 24 39.16 32.09 -32.76
C SER A 24 37.63 31.90 -32.84
N ALA A 25 36.93 33.02 -32.84
CA ALA A 25 35.48 33.11 -32.97
C ALA A 25 34.99 32.70 -34.37
N LEU A 26 33.83 32.06 -34.48
CA LEU A 26 32.87 32.29 -35.56
C LEU A 26 31.49 31.70 -35.20
N GLU A 27 30.45 32.41 -35.63
CA GLU A 27 29.03 32.21 -35.31
C GLU A 27 28.38 30.99 -35.99
N SER A 28 27.24 30.61 -35.40
CA SER A 28 26.05 29.99 -36.04
C SER A 28 26.11 28.51 -36.43
N SER A 29 25.47 27.67 -35.62
CA SER A 29 24.26 26.96 -36.03
C SER A 29 23.69 26.22 -34.82
N SER A 30 22.57 26.71 -34.29
CA SER A 30 21.73 26.01 -33.33
C SER A 30 21.19 24.72 -33.97
N LYS A 31 21.82 23.59 -33.68
CA LYS A 31 21.19 22.28 -33.82
C LYS A 31 20.50 21.98 -32.50
N GLU A 32 19.17 22.07 -32.54
CA GLU A 32 18.29 21.54 -31.52
C GLU A 32 18.49 20.01 -31.44
N GLU A 33 19.32 19.56 -30.52
CA GLU A 33 19.27 18.19 -30.06
C GLU A 33 18.02 18.06 -29.18
N LYS A 34 16.94 17.56 -29.80
CA LYS A 34 15.78 17.04 -29.07
C LYS A 34 16.24 15.84 -28.26
N GLU A 35 16.66 16.06 -27.03
CA GLU A 35 16.63 15.02 -26.00
C GLU A 35 15.17 14.55 -25.88
N SER A 36 14.90 13.38 -26.44
CA SER A 36 13.69 12.63 -26.20
C SER A 36 13.69 12.20 -24.75
N HIS A 37 13.16 13.05 -23.88
CA HIS A 37 12.86 12.69 -22.51
C HIS A 37 11.82 11.55 -22.55
N GLU A 38 12.26 10.31 -22.36
CA GLU A 38 11.33 9.20 -22.17
C GLU A 38 10.40 9.56 -21.00
N PRO A 39 9.08 9.42 -21.14
CA PRO A 39 8.17 9.78 -20.07
C PRO A 39 8.48 8.89 -18.86
N GLN A 40 8.92 9.50 -17.76
CA GLN A 40 9.10 8.83 -16.47
C GLN A 40 7.82 8.04 -16.17
N LYS A 41 7.89 6.70 -16.26
CA LYS A 41 6.72 5.83 -16.07
C LYS A 41 6.38 5.78 -14.60
N GLU A 42 5.44 6.63 -14.19
CA GLU A 42 4.93 6.68 -12.83
C GLU A 42 4.21 5.38 -12.47
N VAL A 43 4.73 4.66 -11.46
CA VAL A 43 4.07 3.48 -10.90
C VAL A 43 3.20 3.92 -9.73
N ASP A 44 1.88 3.75 -9.88
CA ASP A 44 0.93 4.05 -8.82
C ASP A 44 1.05 3.05 -7.66
N ILE A 45 1.46 3.54 -6.48
CA ILE A 45 1.50 2.76 -5.25
C ILE A 45 0.28 3.09 -4.39
N ILE A 46 -0.53 2.08 -4.12
CA ILE A 46 -1.75 2.20 -3.31
C ILE A 46 -1.57 1.39 -2.03
N LEU A 47 -1.59 2.07 -0.88
CA LEU A 47 -1.69 1.40 0.41
C LEU A 47 -3.14 0.95 0.63
N ASN A 48 -3.33 -0.36 0.81
CA ASN A 48 -4.65 -0.95 1.02
C ASN A 48 -4.93 -1.20 2.50
N ASN A 49 -3.92 -1.61 3.27
CA ASN A 49 -4.09 -1.91 4.68
C ASN A 49 -2.78 -1.70 5.46
N VAL A 50 -2.89 -1.07 6.62
CA VAL A 50 -1.83 -0.90 7.59
C VAL A 50 -2.27 -1.56 8.89
N VAL A 51 -1.51 -2.57 9.31
CA VAL A 51 -1.73 -3.31 10.54
C VAL A 51 -0.76 -2.81 11.60
N CYS A 52 -1.27 -2.41 12.76
CA CYS A 52 -0.45 -1.97 13.87
C CYS A 52 -0.78 -2.70 15.16
N ASN A 53 0.22 -2.83 16.02
CA ASN A 53 0.08 -3.41 17.35
C ASN A 53 0.43 -2.37 18.40
N PHE A 54 -0.23 -2.46 19.55
CA PHE A 54 0.13 -1.73 20.74
C PHE A 54 -0.25 -2.52 22.00
N SER A 55 0.21 -2.06 23.16
CA SER A 55 -0.15 -2.64 24.45
C SER A 55 -0.76 -1.59 25.36
N VAL A 56 -1.77 -2.00 26.12
CA VAL A 56 -2.46 -1.18 27.13
C VAL A 56 -1.90 -1.37 28.55
N ARG A 57 -0.95 -2.30 28.75
CA ARG A 57 -0.28 -2.60 30.04
C ARG A 57 -1.21 -2.86 31.23
N CYS A 58 -2.42 -3.33 30.97
CA CYS A 58 -3.38 -3.74 31.99
C CYS A 58 -4.05 -5.05 31.57
N HIS A 59 -4.47 -5.85 32.55
CA HIS A 59 -5.30 -7.02 32.30
C HIS A 59 -6.72 -6.59 31.95
N LEU A 60 -7.27 -7.12 30.86
CA LEU A 60 -8.59 -6.78 30.35
C LEU A 60 -9.56 -7.94 30.57
N ASN A 61 -10.65 -7.68 31.29
CA ASN A 61 -11.74 -8.64 31.38
C ASN A 61 -12.60 -8.54 30.12
N LEU A 62 -12.33 -9.42 29.15
CA LEU A 62 -13.00 -9.40 27.84
C LEU A 62 -14.52 -9.61 27.95
N LYS A 63 -15.00 -10.39 28.94
CA LYS A 63 -16.45 -10.58 29.16
C LYS A 63 -17.13 -9.30 29.62
N GLN A 64 -16.50 -8.58 30.55
CA GLN A 64 -17.01 -7.29 31.02
C GLN A 64 -17.05 -6.27 29.87
N ILE A 65 -16.01 -6.23 29.04
CA ILE A 65 -15.96 -5.37 27.85
C ILE A 65 -17.03 -5.78 26.83
N ALA A 66 -17.31 -7.07 26.67
CA ALA A 66 -18.36 -7.55 25.77
C ALA A 66 -19.77 -7.14 26.23
N GLN A 67 -20.01 -7.10 27.55
CA GLN A 67 -21.31 -6.73 28.13
C GLN A 67 -21.55 -5.22 28.14
N THR A 68 -20.50 -4.42 28.31
CA THR A 68 -20.58 -2.96 28.46
C THR A 68 -20.21 -2.19 27.20
N GLY A 69 -19.41 -2.81 26.32
CA GLY A 69 -18.90 -2.20 25.10
C GLY A 69 -19.94 -2.16 23.99
N CYS A 70 -19.76 -1.21 23.07
CA CYS A 70 -20.55 -1.10 21.85
C CYS A 70 -19.75 -1.62 20.65
N ASN A 71 -20.44 -2.24 19.68
CA ASN A 71 -19.85 -2.78 18.46
C ASN A 71 -18.70 -3.77 18.74
N VAL A 72 -18.91 -4.64 19.74
CA VAL A 72 -17.95 -5.65 20.19
C VAL A 72 -18.48 -7.05 19.92
N GLU A 73 -17.60 -7.94 19.47
CA GLU A 73 -17.86 -9.35 19.25
C GLU A 73 -16.84 -10.17 20.03
N TYR A 74 -17.30 -10.89 21.06
CA TYR A 74 -16.42 -11.72 21.89
C TYR A 74 -16.30 -13.13 21.33
N HIS A 75 -15.08 -13.52 20.98
CA HIS A 75 -14.76 -14.83 20.44
C HIS A 75 -14.11 -15.69 21.52
N LYS A 76 -14.93 -16.45 22.25
CA LYS A 76 -14.49 -17.28 23.38
C LYS A 76 -13.43 -18.31 22.98
N ALA A 77 -13.56 -18.92 21.80
CA ALA A 77 -12.63 -19.95 21.30
C ALA A 77 -11.19 -19.44 21.13
N MET A 78 -11.03 -18.18 20.70
CA MET A 78 -9.71 -17.56 20.47
C MET A 78 -9.28 -16.65 21.63
N ALA A 79 -10.06 -16.58 22.71
CA ALA A 79 -9.86 -15.67 23.85
C ALA A 79 -9.58 -14.22 23.42
N MET A 80 -10.32 -13.75 22.41
CA MET A 80 -10.15 -12.42 21.82
C MET A 80 -11.49 -11.68 21.72
N LEU A 81 -11.42 -10.36 21.80
CA LEU A 81 -12.54 -9.47 21.59
C LEU A 81 -12.28 -8.63 20.34
N ILE A 82 -13.24 -8.63 19.42
CA ILE A 82 -13.20 -7.79 18.23
C ILE A 82 -14.03 -6.55 18.51
N MET A 83 -13.47 -5.36 18.29
CA MET A 83 -14.18 -4.09 18.42
C MET A 83 -14.08 -3.32 17.11
N LYS A 84 -15.23 -2.94 16.54
CA LYS A 84 -15.30 -2.26 15.23
C LYS A 84 -15.48 -0.75 15.41
N PHE A 85 -14.66 0.02 14.71
CA PHE A 85 -14.70 1.48 14.69
C PHE A 85 -15.14 1.97 13.30
N ARG A 86 -16.04 2.98 13.26
CA ARG A 86 -16.51 3.58 12.01
C ARG A 86 -15.60 4.70 11.48
N ARG A 87 -14.93 5.45 12.36
CA ARG A 87 -14.07 6.59 12.00
C ARG A 87 -12.79 6.62 12.84
N PRO A 88 -11.60 6.32 12.29
CA PRO A 88 -11.38 5.66 10.99
C PRO A 88 -12.05 4.27 10.95
N ARG A 89 -12.34 3.76 9.76
CA ARG A 89 -12.88 2.40 9.57
C ARG A 89 -11.79 1.40 9.93
N CYS A 90 -11.79 0.91 11.17
CA CYS A 90 -10.77 0.00 11.66
C CYS A 90 -11.38 -1.03 12.60
N THR A 91 -10.72 -2.17 12.69
CA THR A 91 -11.10 -3.27 13.58
C THR A 91 -9.98 -3.51 14.57
N ALA A 92 -10.30 -3.52 15.86
CA ALA A 92 -9.39 -3.86 16.94
C ALA A 92 -9.62 -5.30 17.37
N SER A 93 -8.57 -6.11 17.38
CA SER A 93 -8.51 -7.39 18.08
C SER A 93 -7.82 -7.17 19.41
N ILE A 94 -8.51 -7.48 20.51
CA ILE A 94 -8.09 -7.20 21.88
C ILE A 94 -7.97 -8.52 22.64
N TRP A 95 -6.83 -8.74 23.28
CA TRP A 95 -6.58 -9.92 24.13
C TRP A 95 -6.62 -9.54 25.61
N SER A 96 -6.93 -10.51 26.47
CA SER A 96 -6.99 -10.31 27.93
C SER A 96 -5.66 -9.83 28.54
N SER A 97 -4.54 -10.17 27.89
CA SER A 97 -3.19 -9.70 28.24
C SER A 97 -2.98 -8.19 28.03
N GLY A 98 -3.94 -7.48 27.44
CA GLY A 98 -3.81 -6.07 27.11
C GLY A 98 -2.97 -5.82 25.85
N LYS A 99 -2.71 -6.86 25.05
CA LYS A 99 -2.22 -6.69 23.67
C LYS A 99 -3.40 -6.33 22.76
N VAL A 100 -3.17 -5.42 21.83
CA VAL A 100 -4.17 -5.00 20.84
C VAL A 100 -3.52 -4.97 19.46
N THR A 101 -4.22 -5.54 18.48
CA THR A 101 -3.89 -5.49 17.05
C THR A 101 -4.99 -4.73 16.34
N MET A 102 -4.63 -3.73 15.55
CA MET A 102 -5.56 -2.94 14.73
C MET A 102 -5.35 -3.27 13.26
N THR A 103 -6.45 -3.44 12.53
CA THR A 103 -6.47 -3.65 11.08
C THR A 103 -7.48 -2.73 10.40
N GLY A 104 -7.34 -2.52 9.09
CA GLY A 104 -8.29 -1.80 8.24
C GLY A 104 -7.95 -0.33 7.99
N ALA A 105 -6.90 0.21 8.60
CA ALA A 105 -6.42 1.56 8.29
C ALA A 105 -5.75 1.58 6.91
N THR A 106 -5.96 2.64 6.13
CA THR A 106 -5.31 2.77 4.81
C THR A 106 -3.98 3.50 4.87
N THR A 107 -3.76 4.28 5.94
CA THR A 107 -2.54 5.04 6.17
C THR A 107 -2.02 4.84 7.59
N GLU A 108 -0.72 5.12 7.78
CA GLU A 108 -0.10 5.08 9.10
C GLU A 108 -0.74 6.07 10.09
N SER A 109 -1.09 7.27 9.61
CA SER A 109 -1.74 8.29 10.45
C SER A 109 -3.10 7.81 10.96
N GLU A 110 -3.93 7.24 10.06
CA GLU A 110 -5.21 6.64 10.44
C GLU A 110 -5.03 5.49 11.43
N ALA A 111 -4.04 4.61 11.22
CA ALA A 111 -3.74 3.50 12.12
C ALA A 111 -3.41 4.02 13.54
N LYS A 112 -2.63 5.10 13.64
CA LYS A 112 -2.26 5.72 14.92
C LYS A 112 -3.47 6.38 15.61
N VAL A 113 -4.32 7.05 14.85
CA VAL A 113 -5.58 7.63 15.36
C VAL A 113 -6.53 6.53 15.85
N GLY A 114 -6.71 5.46 15.08
CA GLY A 114 -7.52 4.30 15.44
C GLY A 114 -7.02 3.61 16.72
N ALA A 115 -5.72 3.40 16.83
CA ALA A 115 -5.09 2.81 18.02
C ALA A 115 -5.31 3.66 19.27
N ARG A 116 -5.13 4.99 19.19
CA ARG A 116 -5.41 5.91 20.30
C ARG A 116 -6.89 5.93 20.68
N ARG A 117 -7.79 5.91 19.68
CA ARG A 117 -9.23 5.85 19.91
C ARG A 117 -9.63 4.58 20.66
N CYS A 118 -9.05 3.44 20.27
CA CYS A 118 -9.26 2.18 20.97
C CYS A 118 -8.80 2.25 22.43
N ALA A 119 -7.59 2.74 22.69
CA ALA A 119 -7.09 2.92 24.05
C ALA A 119 -8.00 3.84 24.88
N ARG A 120 -8.50 4.94 24.29
CA ARG A 120 -9.42 5.86 24.97
C ARG A 120 -10.78 5.22 25.27
N THR A 121 -11.31 4.40 24.37
CA THR A 121 -12.56 3.64 24.62
C THR A 121 -12.37 2.70 25.81
N LEU A 122 -11.25 1.99 25.89
CA LEU A 122 -10.96 1.11 27.03
C LEU A 122 -10.80 1.87 28.35
N GLN A 123 -10.20 3.08 28.33
CA GLN A 123 -10.15 3.96 29.51
C GLN A 123 -11.55 4.36 29.99
N LYS A 124 -12.45 4.70 29.07
CA LYS A 124 -13.84 5.08 29.40
C LYS A 124 -14.66 3.93 29.99
N LEU A 125 -14.28 2.69 29.71
CA LEU A 125 -14.87 1.49 30.32
C LEU A 125 -14.33 1.20 31.74
N GLY A 126 -13.43 2.04 32.26
CA GLY A 126 -12.92 1.93 33.64
C GLY A 126 -11.60 1.18 33.78
N PHE A 127 -10.93 0.82 32.66
CA PHE A 127 -9.62 0.16 32.72
C PHE A 127 -8.47 1.17 32.82
N ASN A 128 -7.47 0.89 33.66
CA ASN A 128 -6.25 1.70 33.78
C ASN A 128 -5.28 1.45 32.60
N VAL A 129 -5.63 1.99 31.44
CA VAL A 129 -4.92 1.76 30.17
C VAL A 129 -3.76 2.74 29.98
N LYS A 130 -2.57 2.20 29.68
CA LYS A 130 -1.39 2.96 29.24
C LYS A 130 -1.02 2.59 27.81
N PHE A 131 -1.04 3.56 26.90
CA PHE A 131 -0.69 3.34 25.50
C PHE A 131 0.84 3.21 25.33
N THR A 132 1.32 2.00 25.06
CA THR A 132 2.76 1.70 24.93
C THR A 132 3.03 0.74 23.77
N ASN A 133 4.29 0.64 23.36
CA ASN A 133 4.77 -0.32 22.35
C ASN A 133 3.98 -0.27 21.03
N TYR A 134 3.58 0.93 20.61
CA TYR A 134 2.96 1.12 19.30
C TYR A 134 3.97 0.84 18.20
N ARG A 135 3.63 -0.05 17.29
CA ARG A 135 4.43 -0.36 16.10
C ARG A 135 3.55 -0.81 14.95
N ILE A 136 3.94 -0.47 13.73
CA ILE A 136 3.40 -1.11 12.53
C ILE A 136 3.99 -2.51 12.44
N VAL A 137 3.14 -3.47 12.07
CA VAL A 137 3.51 -4.89 11.95
C VAL A 137 3.55 -5.29 10.48
N ASN A 138 2.57 -4.84 9.72
CA ASN A 138 2.43 -5.20 8.33
C ASN A 138 1.76 -4.08 7.54
N VAL A 139 2.22 -3.88 6.32
CA VAL A 139 1.66 -2.96 5.35
C VAL A 139 1.38 -3.76 4.09
N LEU A 140 0.13 -3.71 3.65
CA LEU A 140 -0.32 -4.27 2.39
C LEU A 140 -0.48 -3.13 1.38
N ALA A 141 0.27 -3.20 0.30
CA ALA A 141 0.18 -2.28 -0.81
C ALA A 141 -0.10 -3.04 -2.10
N THR A 142 -0.70 -2.36 -3.06
CA THR A 142 -0.81 -2.82 -4.44
C THR A 142 -0.19 -1.77 -5.34
N CYS A 143 0.65 -2.21 -6.27
CA CYS A 143 1.09 -1.41 -7.39
C CYS A 143 0.63 -2.05 -8.69
N THR A 144 0.52 -1.24 -9.74
CA THR A 144 0.14 -1.74 -11.06
C THR A 144 1.17 -1.29 -12.08
N MET A 145 1.81 -2.26 -12.71
CA MET A 145 2.79 -2.03 -13.75
C MET A 145 2.09 -1.68 -15.06
N PRO A 146 2.69 -0.82 -15.90
CA PRO A 146 2.08 -0.39 -17.16
C PRO A 146 2.00 -1.49 -18.23
N PHE A 147 2.64 -2.64 -18.00
CA PHE A 147 2.71 -3.79 -18.91
C PHE A 147 2.24 -5.09 -18.23
N ALA A 148 1.91 -6.10 -19.03
CA ALA A 148 1.62 -7.44 -18.53
C ALA A 148 2.93 -8.19 -18.24
N ILE A 149 2.89 -9.23 -17.41
CA ILE A 149 4.10 -9.94 -16.94
C ILE A 149 3.99 -11.43 -17.28
N LYS A 150 5.04 -11.99 -17.89
CA LYS A 150 5.15 -13.43 -18.12
C LYS A 150 5.55 -14.17 -16.84
N ILE A 151 4.57 -14.38 -15.97
CA ILE A 151 4.80 -14.92 -14.63
C ILE A 151 5.38 -16.34 -14.60
N ALA A 152 5.09 -17.17 -15.61
CA ALA A 152 5.64 -18.53 -15.71
C ALA A 152 7.16 -18.52 -16.00
N GLU A 153 7.59 -17.69 -16.96
CA GLU A 153 9.00 -17.49 -17.28
C GLU A 153 9.74 -16.88 -16.07
N PHE A 154 9.13 -15.88 -15.43
CA PHE A 154 9.67 -15.25 -14.21
C PHE A 154 9.89 -16.26 -13.07
N ALA A 155 8.91 -17.13 -12.82
CA ALA A 155 9.00 -18.17 -11.79
C ALA A 155 10.08 -19.20 -12.11
N SER A 156 10.19 -19.59 -13.39
CA SER A 156 11.23 -20.52 -13.85
C SER A 156 12.64 -19.93 -13.75
N ALA A 157 12.80 -18.61 -13.92
CA ALA A 157 14.08 -17.92 -13.73
C ALA A 157 14.51 -17.84 -12.25
N HIS A 158 13.54 -17.85 -11.32
CA HIS A 158 13.79 -17.66 -9.89
C HIS A 158 13.28 -18.83 -9.01
N PRO A 159 13.61 -20.10 -9.29
CA PRO A 159 12.95 -21.26 -8.68
C PRO A 159 13.18 -21.41 -7.17
N ARG A 160 14.22 -20.77 -6.61
CA ARG A 160 14.53 -20.83 -5.17
C ARG A 160 13.75 -19.82 -4.32
N ILE A 161 13.21 -18.77 -4.94
CA ILE A 161 12.63 -17.61 -4.24
C ILE A 161 11.23 -17.25 -4.74
N ALA A 162 10.89 -17.66 -5.97
CA ALA A 162 9.57 -17.59 -6.56
C ALA A 162 8.85 -18.95 -6.42
N SER A 163 7.56 -18.91 -6.07
CA SER A 163 6.68 -20.07 -6.04
C SER A 163 5.46 -19.75 -6.90
N TYR A 164 5.22 -20.61 -7.89
CA TYR A 164 4.10 -20.52 -8.82
C TYR A 164 3.33 -21.83 -8.83
N GLU A 165 2.12 -21.79 -8.29
CA GLU A 165 1.22 -22.93 -8.23
C GLU A 165 -0.15 -22.49 -8.76
N PRO A 166 -0.35 -22.47 -10.11
CA PRO A 166 -1.54 -21.91 -10.73
C PRO A 166 -2.85 -22.57 -10.25
N GLU A 167 -2.80 -23.85 -9.90
CA GLU A 167 -3.93 -24.61 -9.34
C GLU A 167 -4.37 -24.10 -7.96
N LEU A 168 -3.44 -23.55 -7.16
CA LEU A 168 -3.75 -22.98 -5.85
C LEU A 168 -3.98 -21.47 -5.92
N HIS A 169 -3.21 -20.77 -6.77
CA HIS A 169 -3.30 -19.33 -6.89
C HIS A 169 -2.81 -18.79 -8.25
N PRO A 170 -3.53 -17.85 -8.88
CA PRO A 170 -3.22 -17.32 -10.22
C PRO A 170 -1.97 -16.42 -10.30
N GLY A 171 -1.23 -16.23 -9.21
CA GLY A 171 -0.13 -15.28 -9.13
C GLY A 171 1.11 -15.89 -8.48
N VAL A 172 2.28 -15.41 -8.89
CA VAL A 172 3.58 -15.87 -8.37
C VAL A 172 3.88 -15.19 -7.05
N THR A 173 4.27 -15.97 -6.05
CA THR A 173 4.77 -15.44 -4.78
C THR A 173 6.28 -15.35 -4.83
N TYR A 174 6.82 -14.14 -4.72
CA TYR A 174 8.25 -13.85 -4.68
C TYR A 174 8.64 -13.31 -3.31
N LYS A 175 9.65 -13.91 -2.65
CA LYS A 175 10.09 -13.51 -1.31
C LYS A 175 11.44 -12.80 -1.37
N MET A 176 11.45 -11.49 -1.12
CA MET A 176 12.66 -10.69 -0.95
C MET A 176 13.18 -10.84 0.47
N LYS A 177 14.24 -11.63 0.66
CA LYS A 177 14.81 -11.92 1.98
C LYS A 177 15.48 -10.69 2.59
N ASP A 178 16.15 -9.87 1.78
CA ASP A 178 16.95 -8.73 2.24
C ASP A 178 16.09 -7.65 2.90
N ILE A 179 14.98 -7.26 2.24
CA ILE A 179 14.05 -6.26 2.78
C ILE A 179 12.89 -6.86 3.59
N ARG A 180 12.82 -8.20 3.69
CA ARG A 180 11.74 -8.95 4.36
C ARG A 180 10.34 -8.62 3.81
N ALA A 181 10.25 -8.46 2.50
CA ALA A 181 8.99 -8.22 1.79
C ALA A 181 8.56 -9.46 1.00
N THR A 182 7.25 -9.63 0.84
CA THR A 182 6.68 -10.64 -0.04
C THR A 182 5.89 -9.95 -1.14
N LEU A 183 6.18 -10.29 -2.38
CA LEU A 183 5.46 -9.83 -3.55
C LEU A 183 4.60 -10.95 -4.09
N LYS A 184 3.47 -10.54 -4.62
CA LYS A 184 2.54 -11.41 -5.30
C LYS A 184 2.23 -10.80 -6.65
N ILE A 185 2.81 -11.38 -7.68
CA ILE A 185 2.84 -10.85 -9.04
C ILE A 185 1.77 -11.57 -9.85
N PHE A 186 0.88 -10.81 -10.49
CA PHE A 186 -0.14 -11.32 -11.37
C PHE A 186 0.23 -11.08 -12.83
N SER A 187 -0.21 -11.95 -13.73
CA SER A 187 0.02 -11.83 -15.18
C SER A 187 -0.48 -10.50 -15.76
N THR A 188 -1.51 -9.91 -15.15
CA THR A 188 -2.11 -8.62 -15.52
C THR A 188 -1.19 -7.42 -15.30
N GLY A 189 -0.04 -7.59 -14.64
CA GLY A 189 0.84 -6.49 -14.22
C GLY A 189 0.50 -5.91 -12.85
N SER A 190 -0.57 -6.37 -12.21
CA SER A 190 -0.84 -6.02 -10.81
C SER A 190 0.14 -6.76 -9.88
N ILE A 191 0.66 -6.07 -8.88
CA ILE A 191 1.54 -6.64 -7.87
C ILE A 191 1.05 -6.25 -6.48
N THR A 192 0.88 -7.24 -5.62
CA THR A 192 0.54 -7.02 -4.21
C THR A 192 1.77 -7.23 -3.35
N ILE A 193 2.09 -6.24 -2.53
CA ILE A 193 3.30 -6.18 -1.71
C ILE A 193 2.90 -6.22 -0.24
N THR A 194 3.53 -7.12 0.51
CA THR A 194 3.39 -7.26 1.95
C THR A 194 4.74 -6.98 2.60
N ALA A 195 4.85 -5.93 3.38
CA ALA A 195 6.11 -5.48 3.98
C ALA A 195 5.94 -5.02 5.44
N PRO A 196 6.98 -5.06 6.28
CA PRO A 196 6.88 -4.69 7.69
C PRO A 196 6.65 -3.19 7.93
N LYS A 197 7.03 -2.32 6.97
CA LYS A 197 6.96 -0.86 7.07
C LYS A 197 6.63 -0.24 5.71
N VAL A 198 6.12 0.99 5.73
CA VAL A 198 5.77 1.75 4.51
C VAL A 198 7.01 2.08 3.67
N GLU A 199 8.13 2.44 4.29
CA GLU A 199 9.39 2.73 3.59
C GLU A 199 9.87 1.51 2.79
N THR A 200 9.76 0.32 3.40
CA THR A 200 10.12 -0.95 2.75
C THR A 200 9.24 -1.27 1.55
N VAL A 201 7.97 -0.83 1.54
CA VAL A 201 7.10 -0.99 0.37
C VAL A 201 7.67 -0.23 -0.82
N GLN A 202 8.17 0.98 -0.60
CA GLN A 202 8.70 1.81 -1.69
C GLN A 202 9.91 1.14 -2.35
N THR A 203 10.91 0.75 -1.54
CA THR A 203 12.08 0.01 -2.05
C THR A 203 11.68 -1.31 -2.72
N ALA A 204 10.68 -2.03 -2.18
CA ALA A 204 10.19 -3.26 -2.79
C ALA A 204 9.56 -3.03 -4.17
N VAL A 205 8.88 -1.90 -4.39
CA VAL A 205 8.29 -1.56 -5.70
C VAL A 205 9.37 -1.29 -6.73
N GLU A 206 10.44 -0.59 -6.34
CA GLU A 206 11.58 -0.25 -7.20
C GLU A 206 12.31 -1.52 -7.66
N GLU A 207 12.63 -2.40 -6.71
CA GLU A 207 13.26 -3.69 -7.01
C GLU A 207 12.33 -4.58 -7.82
N ALA A 208 11.03 -4.59 -7.51
CA ALA A 208 10.05 -5.33 -8.28
C ALA A 208 9.96 -4.87 -9.73
N TYR A 209 10.00 -3.55 -9.97
CA TYR A 209 9.95 -2.98 -11.32
C TYR A 209 11.11 -3.51 -12.16
N ASN A 210 12.34 -3.45 -11.63
CA ASN A 210 13.53 -3.95 -12.33
C ASN A 210 13.44 -5.46 -12.60
N LEU A 211 12.97 -6.24 -11.63
CA LEU A 211 12.84 -7.69 -11.75
C LEU A 211 11.80 -8.13 -12.79
N VAL A 212 10.69 -7.40 -12.92
CA VAL A 212 9.60 -7.76 -13.85
C VAL A 212 9.76 -7.12 -15.22
N TYR A 213 10.62 -6.10 -15.35
CA TYR A 213 10.84 -5.40 -16.62
C TYR A 213 11.38 -6.33 -17.72
N ASP A 214 12.29 -7.24 -17.34
CA ASP A 214 12.87 -8.23 -18.26
C ASP A 214 11.84 -9.26 -18.77
N PHE A 215 10.73 -9.43 -18.05
CA PHE A 215 9.65 -10.38 -18.36
C PHE A 215 8.37 -9.67 -18.82
N LYS A 216 8.48 -8.44 -19.33
CA LYS A 216 7.35 -7.66 -19.82
C LYS A 216 6.70 -8.34 -21.03
N ASN A 217 5.39 -8.23 -21.11
CA ASN A 217 4.57 -8.65 -22.23
C ASN A 217 3.60 -7.53 -22.63
N GLU A 218 3.13 -7.57 -23.87
CA GLU A 218 2.03 -6.69 -24.28
C GLU A 218 0.76 -7.04 -23.48
N ARG A 219 0.04 -6.00 -23.06
CA ARG A 219 -1.24 -6.21 -22.37
C ARG A 219 -2.26 -6.78 -23.34
N ARG A 220 -2.88 -7.88 -22.97
CA ARG A 220 -4.04 -8.39 -23.71
C ARG A 220 -5.25 -7.50 -23.39
N PRO A 221 -6.21 -7.35 -24.33
CA PRO A 221 -7.42 -6.56 -24.11
C PRO A 221 -8.23 -6.97 -22.86
N GLU A 222 -8.26 -8.27 -22.54
CA GLU A 222 -8.94 -8.83 -21.36
C GLU A 222 -8.32 -8.38 -20.01
N ASP A 223 -7.02 -8.13 -20.00
CA ASP A 223 -6.27 -7.69 -18.82
C ASP A 223 -6.54 -6.20 -18.50
N LEU A 224 -7.02 -5.41 -19.47
CA LEU A 224 -7.43 -4.01 -19.28
C LEU A 224 -8.74 -3.90 -18.49
N GLU A 225 -9.67 -4.85 -18.64
CA GLU A 225 -10.93 -4.87 -17.88
C GLU A 225 -10.73 -5.20 -16.41
N HIS A 226 -9.77 -6.08 -16.10
CA HIS A 226 -9.44 -6.51 -14.74
C HIS A 226 -8.46 -5.57 -14.01
N HIS A 227 -8.13 -4.43 -14.62
CA HIS A 227 -7.20 -3.46 -14.06
C HIS A 227 -7.76 -2.85 -12.76
N PRO A 228 -6.99 -2.76 -11.66
CA PRO A 228 -7.45 -2.21 -10.38
C PRO A 228 -8.03 -0.79 -10.48
N LEU A 229 -7.49 0.04 -11.39
CA LEU A 229 -8.03 1.37 -11.70
C LEU A 229 -9.39 1.32 -12.42
N ALA A 230 -9.63 0.37 -13.31
CA ALA A 230 -10.91 0.18 -13.98
C ALA A 230 -11.96 -0.32 -12.98
N MET A 231 -11.59 -1.28 -12.13
CA MET A 231 -12.44 -1.80 -11.06
C MET A 231 -12.75 -0.73 -10.01
N ARG A 232 -11.78 0.09 -9.60
CA ARG A 232 -12.04 1.23 -8.68
C ARG A 232 -12.90 2.32 -9.30
N LYS A 233 -12.73 2.62 -10.60
CA LYS A 233 -13.64 3.55 -11.31
C LYS A 233 -15.07 3.00 -11.30
N ARG A 234 -15.27 1.69 -11.49
CA ARG A 234 -16.58 1.03 -11.38
C ARG A 234 -17.13 1.08 -9.96
N ILE A 235 -16.36 0.65 -8.95
CA ILE A 235 -16.80 0.69 -7.53
C ILE A 235 -17.14 2.11 -7.09
N ARG A 236 -16.38 3.12 -7.54
CA ARG A 236 -16.70 4.53 -7.27
C ARG A 236 -17.96 4.99 -8.00
N ALA A 237 -18.17 4.60 -9.25
CA ALA A 237 -19.38 4.90 -10.01
C ALA A 237 -20.61 4.24 -9.39
N GLU A 238 -20.52 2.96 -9.02
CA GLU A 238 -21.58 2.20 -8.32
C GLU A 238 -21.92 2.83 -6.95
N ALA A 239 -20.90 3.28 -6.20
CA ALA A 239 -21.11 3.98 -4.92
C ALA A 239 -21.71 5.39 -5.08
N GLU A 240 -21.60 6.01 -6.26
CA GLU A 240 -22.23 7.31 -6.58
C GLU A 240 -23.67 7.13 -7.12
N GLU A 241 -24.03 5.96 -7.65
CA GLU A 241 -25.39 5.62 -8.10
C GLU A 241 -26.32 5.14 -6.97
N ASP A 242 -25.77 4.55 -5.90
CA ASP A 242 -26.52 4.09 -4.71
C ASP A 242 -26.87 5.22 -3.71
N GLU A 243 -26.53 6.49 -4.00
CA GLU A 243 -27.02 7.63 -3.19
C GLU A 243 -28.46 7.96 -3.61
N PRO A 244 -29.49 7.73 -2.77
CA PRO A 244 -30.85 8.06 -3.13
C PRO A 244 -31.00 9.56 -3.36
N LEU A 245 -31.64 9.93 -4.49
CA LEU A 245 -31.93 11.29 -4.99
C LEU A 245 -32.69 12.23 -4.02
N THR A 246 -32.91 11.85 -2.77
CA THR A 246 -33.71 12.59 -1.78
C THR A 246 -32.94 13.67 -1.01
N GLU A 247 -31.60 13.67 -0.98
CA GLU A 247 -30.83 14.70 -0.26
C GLU A 247 -30.30 15.87 -1.12
N ARG A 248 -30.34 15.78 -2.45
CA ARG A 248 -29.82 16.85 -3.35
C ARG A 248 -30.69 18.12 -3.42
N LYS A 249 -31.88 18.17 -2.81
CA LYS A 249 -32.77 19.35 -2.84
C LYS A 249 -32.99 20.09 -1.51
N LYS A 250 -32.39 19.69 -0.39
CA LYS A 250 -32.60 20.39 0.90
C LYS A 250 -31.53 21.40 1.31
N GLY A 251 -30.45 21.56 0.53
CA GLY A 251 -29.31 22.40 0.92
C GLY A 251 -29.22 23.81 0.31
N ARG A 252 -30.22 24.31 -0.43
CA ARG A 252 -30.04 25.57 -1.18
C ARG A 252 -31.09 26.66 -1.05
N ASN A 253 -32.12 26.55 -0.20
CA ASN A 253 -33.15 27.59 -0.09
C ASN A 253 -33.60 27.89 1.35
N GLU A 254 -32.69 28.20 2.29
CA GLU A 254 -33.08 28.86 3.55
C GLU A 254 -31.96 29.80 4.06
N THR A 255 -31.68 30.87 3.31
CA THR A 255 -31.03 32.08 3.88
C THR A 255 -31.37 33.29 3.00
N SER A 256 -32.62 33.75 3.04
CA SER A 256 -33.03 35.10 2.63
C SER A 256 -34.51 35.28 3.00
N GLN A 257 -34.75 35.78 4.21
CA GLN A 257 -35.74 36.80 4.58
C GLN A 257 -35.69 37.03 6.09
#